data_AF-A0AAD7H9K8-F1
#
_entry.id   AF-A0AAD7H9K8-F1
#
_cell.length_a   1.000
_cell.length_b   1.000
_cell.length_c   1.000
_cell.angle_alpha   90.00
_cell.angle_beta   90.00
_cell.angle_gamma   90.00
#
_symmetry.space_group_name_H-M   'P 1'
#
loop_
_entity.id
_entity.type
_entity.pdbx_description
1 polymer ?
#
loop_
_entity_poly.entity_id
_entity_poly.type
_entity_poly.pdbx_seq_one_letter_code
_entity_poly.pdbx_strand_id
1 'polypeptide(L)'
;MSDHPGIAWTANSTQTLESVTQNATAFNEAYEQWNRSHTGPFVDLGTTDIGWFRLDPDSPIFENFTDPSAGPDTAHIELVFSVSWDSLATAPLPSHQAILCLYIGLTVVTLVSRGSVTLQSSNSLDPPLIGPSYMTSEFDLFAAGEGHARKIFTAPVQWSDYIIAPLVDLANFTTDAQHHGEHVAHCWHCCDVGVECHMES
;
A
#
# COMPACT_ATOMS: atom_id res chain seq x y z
N MET A 1 17.85 -3.70 3.26
CA MET A 1 16.43 -4.09 3.25
C MET A 1 15.66 -3.16 2.35
N SER A 2 14.91 -3.74 1.43
CA SER A 2 13.96 -3.04 0.55
C SER A 2 12.57 -3.60 0.83
N ASP A 3 11.53 -2.77 0.77
CA ASP A 3 10.13 -3.18 0.88
C ASP A 3 9.28 -2.12 0.18
N HIS A 4 8.01 -2.42 -0.03
CA HIS A 4 7.05 -1.66 -0.82
C HIS A 4 6.07 -0.96 0.13
N PRO A 5 6.21 0.36 0.39
CA PRO A 5 5.26 1.08 1.22
C PRO A 5 3.99 1.44 0.45
N GLY A 6 2.85 1.35 1.13
CA GLY A 6 1.53 1.65 0.59
C GLY A 6 0.86 2.84 1.28
N ILE A 7 0.05 3.55 0.52
CA ILE A 7 -0.93 4.53 1.01
C ILE A 7 -2.33 4.03 0.61
N ALA A 8 -3.33 4.27 1.47
CA ALA A 8 -4.70 3.82 1.25
C ALA A 8 -5.70 5.00 1.35
N TRP A 9 -6.89 4.82 0.75
CA TRP A 9 -7.96 5.82 0.69
C TRP A 9 -9.28 5.24 1.18
N THR A 10 -10.14 6.12 1.68
CA THR A 10 -11.54 5.81 2.02
C THR A 10 -12.45 6.11 0.84
N ALA A 11 -13.56 5.38 0.78
CA ALA A 11 -14.57 5.43 -0.26
C ALA A 11 -16.01 5.36 0.28
N ASN A 12 -16.94 5.90 -0.50
CA ASN A 12 -18.35 6.06 -0.18
C ASN A 12 -19.21 5.04 -0.94
N SER A 13 -19.36 3.84 -0.40
CA SER A 13 -20.39 2.89 -0.86
C SER A 13 -20.71 1.90 0.27
N THR A 14 -21.48 0.86 -0.02
CA THR A 14 -21.82 -0.20 0.94
C THR A 14 -21.61 -1.59 0.33
N GLN A 15 -21.05 -1.65 -0.88
CA GLN A 15 -20.80 -2.89 -1.63
C GLN A 15 -19.35 -3.34 -1.47
N THR A 16 -18.98 -3.76 -0.25
CA THR A 16 -17.64 -4.28 0.07
C THR A 16 -17.69 -5.55 0.88
N LEU A 17 -16.53 -6.20 1.02
CA LEU A 17 -16.38 -7.40 1.85
C LEU A 17 -16.58 -7.10 3.35
N GLU A 18 -16.47 -5.85 3.82
CA GLU A 18 -16.78 -5.50 5.22
C GLU A 18 -18.24 -5.81 5.58
N SER A 19 -19.16 -5.73 4.61
CA SER A 19 -20.57 -6.09 4.83
C SER A 19 -20.74 -7.57 5.21
N VAL A 20 -19.81 -8.42 4.81
CA VAL A 20 -19.76 -9.84 5.14
C VAL A 20 -18.98 -10.07 6.44
N THR A 21 -17.80 -9.46 6.60
CA THR A 21 -16.91 -9.74 7.75
C THR A 21 -17.35 -9.09 9.06
N GLN A 22 -18.12 -7.98 9.00
CA GLN A 22 -18.60 -7.28 10.20
C GLN A 22 -20.03 -7.69 10.62
N ASN A 23 -20.70 -8.56 9.85
CA ASN A 23 -22.06 -9.02 10.15
C ASN A 23 -22.09 -10.54 10.32
N ALA A 24 -22.32 -11.02 11.54
CA ALA A 24 -22.31 -12.45 11.86
C ALA A 24 -23.32 -13.28 11.05
N THR A 25 -24.48 -12.71 10.71
CA THR A 25 -25.46 -13.40 9.85
C THR A 25 -24.93 -13.55 8.44
N ALA A 26 -24.48 -12.45 7.83
CA ALA A 26 -23.92 -12.46 6.46
C ALA A 26 -22.67 -13.35 6.36
N PHE A 27 -21.80 -13.33 7.38
CA PHE A 27 -20.65 -14.21 7.49
C PHE A 27 -21.04 -15.69 7.46
N ASN A 28 -22.01 -16.09 8.28
CA ASN A 28 -22.44 -17.49 8.36
C ASN A 28 -23.11 -17.95 7.05
N GLU A 29 -23.90 -17.09 6.40
CA GLU A 29 -24.49 -17.38 5.10
C GLU A 29 -23.42 -17.57 4.01
N ALA A 30 -22.41 -16.69 3.97
CA ALA A 30 -21.27 -16.80 3.06
C ALA A 30 -20.45 -18.08 3.33
N TYR A 31 -20.23 -18.42 4.60
CA TYR A 31 -19.57 -19.66 4.99
C TYR A 31 -20.34 -20.90 4.53
N GLU A 32 -21.66 -20.94 4.73
CA GLU A 32 -22.48 -22.06 4.26
C GLU A 32 -22.43 -22.22 2.74
N GLN A 33 -22.48 -21.11 2.00
CA GLN A 33 -22.35 -21.13 0.54
C GLN A 33 -21.00 -21.72 0.11
N TRP A 34 -19.92 -21.24 0.73
CA TRP A 34 -18.57 -21.73 0.47
C TRP A 34 -18.43 -23.21 0.83
N ASN A 35 -18.96 -23.65 1.96
CA ASN A 35 -18.88 -25.04 2.39
C ASN A 35 -19.66 -25.99 1.46
N ARG A 36 -20.78 -25.52 0.88
CA ARG A 36 -21.60 -26.33 -0.05
C ARG A 36 -21.02 -26.41 -1.46
N SER A 37 -20.36 -25.35 -1.94
CA SER A 37 -20.07 -25.21 -3.37
C SER A 37 -18.73 -24.56 -3.71
N HIS A 38 -17.97 -24.13 -2.70
CA HIS A 38 -16.75 -23.32 -2.85
C HIS A 38 -16.97 -22.08 -3.71
N THR A 39 -18.13 -21.43 -3.54
CA THR A 39 -18.47 -20.16 -4.20
C THR A 39 -18.84 -19.11 -3.17
N GLY A 40 -19.04 -17.88 -3.63
CA GLY A 40 -19.51 -16.76 -2.81
C GLY A 40 -18.38 -15.88 -2.28
N PRO A 41 -18.65 -14.99 -1.33
CA PRO A 41 -17.71 -13.96 -0.89
C PRO A 41 -16.38 -14.49 -0.34
N PHE A 42 -16.33 -15.74 0.14
CA PHE A 42 -15.09 -16.34 0.68
C PHE A 42 -14.10 -16.83 -0.39
N VAL A 43 -14.46 -16.77 -1.66
CA VAL A 43 -13.49 -16.95 -2.77
C VAL A 43 -13.13 -15.63 -3.46
N ASP A 44 -13.66 -14.51 -2.95
CA ASP A 44 -13.28 -13.18 -3.43
C ASP A 44 -11.93 -12.79 -2.83
N LEU A 45 -11.04 -12.28 -3.68
CA LEU A 45 -9.72 -11.80 -3.28
C LEU A 45 -9.78 -10.39 -2.68
N GLY A 46 -10.92 -9.69 -2.80
CA GLY A 46 -11.09 -8.29 -2.47
C GLY A 46 -10.44 -7.37 -3.50
N THR A 47 -9.25 -7.71 -3.99
CA THR A 47 -8.54 -7.02 -5.07
C THR A 47 -9.15 -7.34 -6.43
N THR A 48 -9.61 -6.32 -7.15
CA THR A 48 -10.24 -6.48 -8.46
C THR A 48 -9.25 -6.22 -9.60
N ASP A 49 -8.41 -5.20 -9.46
CA ASP A 49 -7.53 -4.72 -10.53
C ASP A 49 -6.20 -4.22 -9.98
N ILE A 50 -5.14 -4.36 -10.78
CA ILE A 50 -3.81 -3.84 -10.47
C ILE A 50 -3.27 -3.10 -11.69
N GLY A 51 -2.88 -1.85 -11.50
CA GLY A 51 -2.23 -1.01 -12.51
C GLY A 51 -0.76 -0.76 -12.16
N TRP A 52 0.11 -0.90 -13.15
CA TRP A 52 1.54 -0.65 -13.02
C TRP A 52 1.93 0.53 -13.89
N PHE A 53 2.67 1.47 -13.31
CA PHE A 53 2.88 2.77 -13.90
C PHE A 53 4.33 3.23 -13.79
N ARG A 54 4.83 3.85 -14.85
CA ARG A 54 6.12 4.56 -14.84
C ARG A 54 5.90 6.06 -14.81
N LEU A 55 6.75 6.76 -14.05
CA LEU A 55 6.95 8.20 -14.21
C LEU A 55 7.37 8.51 -15.65
N ASP A 56 6.98 9.67 -16.14
CA ASP A 56 7.37 10.13 -17.47
C ASP A 56 8.89 10.29 -17.55
N PRO A 57 9.54 9.87 -18.64
CA PRO A 57 11.00 9.85 -18.74
C PRO A 57 11.65 11.24 -18.69
N ASP A 58 10.87 12.31 -18.91
CA ASP A 58 11.23 13.72 -18.81
C ASP A 58 10.77 14.36 -17.48
N SER A 59 10.34 13.55 -16.51
CA SER A 59 10.00 14.03 -15.17
C SER A 59 11.21 14.72 -14.51
N PRO A 60 11.02 15.89 -13.87
CA PRO A 60 12.13 16.66 -13.28
C PRO A 60 12.87 15.92 -12.18
N ILE A 61 12.27 14.88 -11.57
CA ILE A 61 12.95 14.07 -10.56
C ILE A 61 14.20 13.38 -11.11
N PHE A 62 14.24 13.09 -12.43
CA PHE A 62 15.36 12.45 -13.09
C PHE A 62 16.54 13.40 -13.37
N GLU A 63 16.42 14.70 -13.07
CA GLU A 63 17.57 15.62 -13.07
C GLU A 63 18.52 15.33 -11.90
N ASN A 64 17.97 14.89 -10.76
CA ASN A 64 18.71 14.65 -9.52
C ASN A 64 18.85 13.15 -9.17
N PHE A 65 18.02 12.28 -9.77
CA PHE A 65 18.02 10.85 -9.51
C PHE A 65 18.22 10.06 -10.80
N THR A 66 19.16 9.11 -10.77
CA THR A 66 19.14 8.02 -11.76
C THR A 66 17.87 7.20 -11.54
N ASP A 67 17.19 6.84 -12.63
CA ASP A 67 16.02 5.96 -12.59
C ASP A 67 16.32 4.69 -11.77
N PRO A 68 15.65 4.48 -10.61
CA PRO A 68 15.93 3.37 -9.71
C PRO A 68 15.25 2.06 -10.15
N SER A 69 14.47 2.08 -11.23
CA SER A 69 13.82 0.90 -11.77
C SER A 69 14.83 -0.10 -12.34
N ALA A 70 14.47 -1.39 -12.33
CA ALA A 70 15.33 -2.45 -12.88
C ALA A 70 15.57 -2.34 -14.39
N GLY A 71 14.79 -1.51 -15.08
CA GLY A 71 14.90 -1.26 -16.51
C GLY A 71 13.74 -0.42 -17.05
N PRO A 72 13.78 -0.04 -18.34
CA PRO A 72 12.82 0.87 -18.95
C PRO A 72 11.37 0.34 -18.98
N ASP A 73 11.17 -0.96 -18.83
CA ASP A 73 9.85 -1.61 -18.81
C ASP A 73 9.34 -1.90 -17.38
N THR A 74 10.06 -1.46 -16.34
CA THR A 74 9.71 -1.71 -14.94
C THR A 74 8.94 -0.54 -14.36
N ALA A 75 7.81 -0.77 -13.70
CA ALA A 75 7.04 0.32 -13.10
C ALA A 75 7.76 0.99 -11.92
N HIS A 76 7.41 2.25 -11.67
CA HIS A 76 7.78 2.98 -10.46
C HIS A 76 6.68 2.92 -9.40
N ILE A 77 5.44 2.81 -9.86
CA ILE A 77 4.21 2.94 -9.09
C ILE A 77 3.30 1.75 -9.38
N GLU A 78 2.77 1.13 -8.34
CA GLU A 78 1.62 0.22 -8.40
C GLU A 78 0.38 0.96 -7.89
N LEU A 79 -0.78 0.72 -8.51
CA LEU A 79 -2.10 1.07 -8.00
C LEU A 79 -2.94 -0.20 -7.91
N VAL A 80 -3.30 -0.59 -6.70
CA VAL A 80 -4.11 -1.80 -6.46
C VAL A 80 -5.52 -1.40 -6.06
N PHE A 81 -6.55 -1.84 -6.78
CA PHE A 81 -7.96 -1.56 -6.48
C PHE A 81 -8.57 -2.72 -5.68
N SER A 82 -9.05 -2.45 -4.46
CA SER A 82 -9.73 -3.46 -3.63
C SER A 82 -11.07 -2.98 -3.10
N VAL A 83 -12.05 -3.88 -3.03
CA VAL A 83 -13.35 -3.69 -2.37
C VAL A 83 -13.34 -4.22 -0.93
N SER A 84 -12.18 -4.29 -0.30
CA SER A 84 -12.02 -4.68 1.10
C SER A 84 -10.94 -3.87 1.78
N TRP A 85 -11.08 -3.75 3.10
CA TRP A 85 -10.06 -3.26 4.00
C TRP A 85 -8.94 -4.29 4.09
N ASP A 86 -7.77 -3.91 3.55
CA ASP A 86 -6.55 -4.70 3.67
C ASP A 86 -5.81 -4.33 4.98
N SER A 87 -5.09 -5.28 5.57
CA SER A 87 -4.23 -5.05 6.75
C SER A 87 -3.04 -4.12 6.50
N LEU A 88 -2.96 -3.54 5.31
CA LEU A 88 -2.10 -2.40 4.94
C LEU A 88 -2.64 -1.06 5.41
N ALA A 89 -3.71 -1.02 6.20
CA ALA A 89 -4.08 0.20 6.89
C ALA A 89 -3.68 0.06 8.36
N THR A 90 -2.74 0.91 8.81
CA THR A 90 -2.25 0.95 10.20
C THR A 90 -3.30 1.46 11.20
N ALA A 91 -4.43 1.98 10.71
CA ALA A 91 -5.53 2.44 11.53
C ALA A 91 -6.54 1.30 11.84
N PRO A 92 -7.09 1.23 13.06
CA PRO A 92 -8.20 0.31 13.31
C PRO A 92 -9.40 0.66 12.43
N LEU A 93 -10.04 -0.36 11.87
CA LEU A 93 -11.31 -0.24 11.15
C LEU A 93 -12.30 0.62 11.97
N PRO A 94 -12.81 1.75 11.43
CA PRO A 94 -13.77 2.57 12.14
C PRO A 94 -15.01 1.76 12.53
N SER A 95 -15.49 1.91 13.78
CA SER A 95 -16.66 1.19 14.28
C SER A 95 -17.95 1.73 13.65
N HIS A 96 -18.39 1.04 12.59
CA HIS A 96 -19.71 1.09 11.95
C HIS A 96 -20.09 2.30 11.07
N GLN A 97 -20.71 1.91 9.94
CA GLN A 97 -21.49 2.65 8.94
C GLN A 97 -20.69 3.37 7.84
N ALA A 98 -20.57 2.66 6.71
CA ALA A 98 -20.33 3.19 5.37
C ALA A 98 -19.03 3.96 5.15
N ILE A 99 -17.91 3.41 5.63
CA ILE A 99 -16.60 3.77 5.11
C ILE A 99 -16.08 2.52 4.43
N LEU A 100 -16.31 2.46 3.12
CA LEU A 100 -15.60 1.48 2.33
C LEU A 100 -14.17 1.93 2.24
N CYS A 101 -13.22 1.01 2.23
CA CYS A 101 -11.96 1.32 1.61
C CYS A 101 -12.00 0.76 0.21
N LEU A 102 -12.02 1.67 -0.76
CA LEU A 102 -11.26 1.40 -1.96
C LEU A 102 -9.81 1.49 -1.53
N TYR A 103 -9.17 0.35 -1.29
CA TYR A 103 -7.72 0.33 -1.37
C TYR A 103 -7.41 0.77 -2.80
N ILE A 104 -6.82 1.95 -2.95
CA ILE A 104 -5.94 2.21 -4.08
C ILE A 104 -4.57 2.20 -3.46
N GLY A 105 -3.92 1.04 -3.41
CA GLY A 105 -2.57 0.97 -2.87
C GLY A 105 -1.63 1.74 -3.76
N LEU A 106 -1.15 2.91 -3.33
CA LEU A 106 -0.02 3.53 -4.01
C LEU A 106 1.26 2.92 -3.46
N THR A 107 1.79 1.96 -4.20
CA THR A 107 3.07 1.36 -3.87
C THR A 107 4.16 2.01 -4.70
N VAL A 108 5.16 2.61 -4.06
CA VAL A 108 6.43 2.87 -4.75
C VAL A 108 7.15 1.54 -4.82
N VAL A 109 7.34 1.00 -6.03
CA VAL A 109 7.93 -0.34 -6.22
C VAL A 109 9.41 -0.30 -6.59
N THR A 110 9.92 0.90 -6.84
CA THR A 110 11.34 1.17 -7.11
C THR A 110 11.85 2.21 -6.14
N LEU A 111 11.97 1.82 -4.86
CA LEU A 111 12.43 2.74 -3.82
C LEU A 111 13.92 2.97 -3.90
N VAL A 112 14.30 4.19 -3.54
CA VAL A 112 15.68 4.54 -3.22
C VAL A 112 15.95 4.34 -1.73
N SER A 113 14.96 4.57 -0.85
CA SER A 113 15.12 4.33 0.58
C SER A 113 15.50 2.89 0.91
N ARG A 114 16.34 2.72 1.94
CA ARG A 114 16.80 1.42 2.43
C ARG A 114 16.69 1.35 3.93
N GLY A 115 16.12 0.25 4.41
CA GLY A 115 16.01 -0.07 5.81
C GLY A 115 17.05 -1.07 6.31
N SER A 116 16.95 -1.40 7.58
CA SER A 116 17.80 -2.38 8.26
C SER A 116 17.01 -3.26 9.23
N VAL A 117 17.46 -4.50 9.40
CA VAL A 117 17.07 -5.39 10.49
C VAL A 117 18.32 -5.67 11.32
N THR A 118 18.28 -5.41 12.62
CA THR A 118 19.40 -5.67 13.53
C THR A 118 18.95 -6.42 14.77
N LEU A 119 19.88 -7.12 15.44
CA LEU A 119 19.58 -7.81 16.68
C LEU A 119 19.41 -6.81 17.81
N GLN A 120 18.31 -6.93 18.56
CA GLN A 120 18.11 -6.14 19.79
C GLN A 120 19.04 -6.62 20.91
N SER A 121 19.31 -7.93 20.98
CA SER A 121 20.21 -8.53 21.95
C SER A 121 20.79 -9.85 21.41
N SER A 122 21.61 -10.54 22.21
CA SER A 122 22.09 -11.88 21.89
C SER A 122 21.09 -12.99 22.20
N ASN A 123 19.94 -12.69 22.82
CA ASN A 123 18.87 -13.65 23.07
C ASN A 123 18.06 -13.86 21.78
N SER A 124 18.00 -15.09 21.27
CA SER A 124 17.28 -15.42 20.03
C SER A 124 15.75 -15.35 20.17
N LEU A 125 15.22 -15.14 21.37
CA LEU A 125 13.79 -14.92 21.61
C LEU A 125 13.42 -13.43 21.69
N ASP A 126 14.39 -12.53 21.76
CA ASP A 126 14.11 -11.10 21.73
C ASP A 126 13.75 -10.70 20.29
N PRO A 127 12.71 -9.85 20.10
CA PRO A 127 12.36 -9.39 18.76
C PRO A 127 13.52 -8.59 18.15
N PRO A 128 13.70 -8.66 16.82
CA PRO A 128 14.71 -7.83 16.15
C PRO A 128 14.27 -6.36 16.13
N LEU A 129 15.25 -5.48 15.97
CA LEU A 129 15.00 -4.08 15.65
C LEU A 129 14.81 -3.96 14.13
N ILE A 130 13.62 -3.58 13.69
CA ILE A 130 13.28 -3.40 12.28
C ILE A 130 13.08 -1.91 12.02
N GLY A 131 13.92 -1.33 11.17
CA GLY A 131 13.85 0.07 10.75
C GLY A 131 13.74 0.16 9.23
N PRO A 132 12.53 0.21 8.65
CA PRO A 132 12.37 0.18 7.20
C PRO A 132 12.77 1.46 6.45
N SER A 133 12.84 2.59 7.15
CA SER A 133 13.22 3.89 6.59
C SER A 133 12.37 4.32 5.39
N TYR A 134 11.07 4.03 5.41
CA TYR A 134 10.14 4.34 4.31
C TYR A 134 10.14 5.83 3.95
N MET A 135 10.15 6.09 2.64
CA MET A 135 9.98 7.44 2.07
C MET A 135 10.93 8.48 2.66
N THR A 136 12.19 8.09 2.89
CA THR A 136 13.26 8.98 3.36
C THR A 136 14.01 9.66 2.21
N SER A 137 13.85 9.18 0.98
CA SER A 137 14.39 9.77 -0.24
C SER A 137 13.39 10.74 -0.88
N GLU A 138 13.90 11.83 -1.47
CA GLU A 138 13.08 12.76 -2.27
C GLU A 138 12.44 12.05 -3.48
N PHE A 139 13.12 11.06 -4.07
CA PHE A 139 12.55 10.25 -5.16
C PHE A 139 11.28 9.52 -4.72
N ASP A 140 11.31 8.89 -3.54
CA ASP A 140 10.21 8.07 -3.06
C ASP A 140 8.98 8.95 -2.74
N LEU A 141 9.22 10.10 -2.13
CA LEU A 141 8.18 11.11 -1.87
C LEU A 141 7.62 11.69 -3.18
N PHE A 142 8.47 11.97 -4.16
CA PHE A 142 8.05 12.47 -5.46
C PHE A 142 7.20 11.43 -6.21
N ALA A 143 7.64 10.18 -6.26
CA ALA A 143 6.90 9.09 -6.91
C ALA A 143 5.55 8.85 -6.22
N ALA A 144 5.49 8.94 -4.88
CA ALA A 144 4.24 8.89 -4.14
C ALA A 144 3.33 10.11 -4.44
N GLY A 145 3.90 11.31 -4.53
CA GLY A 145 3.16 12.52 -4.92
C GLY A 145 2.57 12.42 -6.32
N GLU A 146 3.36 11.99 -7.30
CA GLU A 146 2.91 11.75 -8.68
C GLU A 146 1.86 10.64 -8.75
N GLY A 147 2.04 9.55 -8.01
CA GLY A 147 1.05 8.49 -7.90
C GLY A 147 -0.29 8.98 -7.35
N HIS A 148 -0.27 9.88 -6.36
CA HIS A 148 -1.46 10.56 -5.86
C HIS A 148 -2.04 11.54 -6.89
N ALA A 149 -1.21 12.31 -7.60
CA ALA A 149 -1.67 13.26 -8.60
C ALA A 149 -2.19 12.57 -9.89
N ARG A 150 -1.83 11.30 -10.12
CA ARG A 150 -2.32 10.53 -11.28
C ARG A 150 -3.82 10.55 -11.36
N LYS A 151 -4.28 10.58 -12.60
CA LYS A 151 -5.68 10.79 -12.98
C LYS A 151 -6.64 9.98 -12.15
N ILE A 152 -6.41 8.76 -11.66
CA ILE A 152 -7.44 8.04 -10.87
C ILE A 152 -7.89 8.79 -9.61
N PHE A 153 -7.01 9.45 -8.88
CA PHE A 153 -7.35 10.21 -7.67
C PHE A 153 -7.77 11.65 -7.95
N THR A 154 -7.41 12.17 -9.13
CA THR A 154 -7.71 13.53 -9.60
C THR A 154 -8.70 13.54 -10.78
N ALA A 155 -9.31 12.39 -11.09
CA ALA A 155 -10.10 12.10 -12.30
C ALA A 155 -11.49 12.71 -12.25
N PRO A 156 -12.18 12.83 -13.41
CA PRO A 156 -13.48 13.47 -13.50
C PRO A 156 -14.57 12.70 -12.74
N VAL A 157 -15.78 13.30 -12.71
CA VAL A 157 -17.10 12.88 -12.18
C VAL A 157 -17.30 11.40 -11.79
N GLN A 158 -16.66 10.43 -12.44
CA GLN A 158 -16.80 9.00 -12.13
C GLN A 158 -16.37 8.63 -10.71
N TRP A 159 -15.35 9.29 -10.14
CA TRP A 159 -14.84 8.96 -8.80
C TRP A 159 -15.12 10.04 -7.75
N SER A 160 -15.66 11.20 -8.14
CA SER A 160 -15.83 12.35 -7.25
C SER A 160 -16.77 12.10 -6.07
N ASP A 161 -17.72 11.19 -6.25
CA ASP A 161 -18.69 10.79 -5.21
C ASP A 161 -18.29 9.47 -4.53
N TYR A 162 -17.21 8.83 -5.00
CA TYR A 162 -16.75 7.52 -4.55
C TYR A 162 -15.52 7.60 -3.67
N ILE A 163 -14.46 8.34 -4.04
CA ILE A 163 -13.24 8.48 -3.22
C ILE A 163 -13.42 9.66 -2.25
N ILE A 164 -13.24 9.43 -0.95
CA ILE A 164 -13.46 10.45 0.09
C ILE A 164 -12.15 11.17 0.42
N ALA A 165 -11.17 10.47 1.00
CA ALA A 165 -9.91 11.05 1.44
C ALA A 165 -8.84 9.95 1.64
N PRO A 166 -7.54 10.28 1.51
CA PRO A 166 -6.46 9.39 1.96
C PRO A 166 -6.60 9.11 3.47
N LEU A 167 -6.20 7.91 3.90
CA LEU A 167 -6.10 7.54 5.32
C LEU A 167 -4.91 8.21 6.02
N VAL A 168 -4.07 8.91 5.25
CA VAL A 168 -2.87 9.60 5.71
C VAL A 168 -2.95 11.07 5.31
N ASP A 169 -2.44 11.97 6.14
CA ASP A 169 -2.34 13.38 5.77
C ASP A 169 -1.15 13.61 4.81
N LEU A 170 -1.44 13.55 3.52
CA LEU A 170 -0.44 13.73 2.45
C LEU A 170 0.20 15.14 2.45
N ALA A 171 -0.41 16.14 3.10
CA ALA A 171 0.19 17.48 3.19
C ALA A 171 1.44 17.51 4.09
N ASN A 172 1.50 16.62 5.09
CA ASN A 172 2.61 16.51 6.04
C ASN A 172 3.71 15.51 5.62
N PHE A 173 3.56 14.82 4.49
CA PHE A 173 4.57 13.89 3.94
C PHE A 173 5.86 14.56 3.45
N THR A 174 5.92 15.89 3.45
CA THR A 174 7.03 16.64 2.81
C THR A 174 8.17 17.02 3.75
N THR A 175 8.03 16.86 5.08
CA THR A 175 9.00 17.46 6.02
C THR A 175 9.44 16.62 7.23
N ASP A 176 8.78 15.51 7.58
CA ASP A 176 9.10 14.77 8.82
C ASP A 176 9.16 13.25 8.61
N ALA A 177 10.39 12.72 8.46
CA ALA A 177 10.66 11.28 8.41
C ALA A 177 10.14 10.52 9.65
N GLN A 178 9.89 11.22 10.76
CA GLN A 178 9.34 10.66 12.00
C GLN A 178 7.82 10.40 11.91
N HIS A 179 7.08 11.09 11.02
CA HIS A 179 5.64 10.90 10.82
C HIS A 179 5.30 9.80 9.80
N HIS A 180 6.28 9.33 9.02
CA HIS A 180 6.05 8.32 7.99
C HIS A 180 5.74 6.94 8.58
N GLY A 181 6.23 6.63 9.79
CA GLY A 181 6.07 5.32 10.42
C GLY A 181 4.69 5.00 10.99
N GLU A 182 3.83 6.00 11.20
CA GLU A 182 2.50 5.80 11.81
C GLU A 182 1.38 5.60 10.77
N HIS A 183 1.62 6.03 9.54
CA HIS A 183 0.58 6.16 8.51
C HIS A 183 0.94 5.48 7.18
N VAL A 184 2.22 5.26 6.88
CA VAL A 184 2.65 4.42 5.76
C VAL A 184 2.66 2.97 6.22
N ALA A 185 1.89 2.13 5.53
CA ALA A 185 1.95 0.69 5.76
C ALA A 185 2.93 0.00 4.82
N HIS A 186 3.29 -1.23 5.15
CA HIS A 186 4.22 -2.04 4.38
C HIS A 186 3.47 -3.16 3.66
N CYS A 187 3.66 -3.32 2.35
CA CYS A 187 3.00 -4.32 1.51
C CYS A 187 3.54 -5.76 1.69
N TRP A 188 4.30 -6.02 2.77
CA TRP A 188 4.89 -7.33 3.08
C TRP A 188 5.85 -7.88 2.02
N HIS A 189 6.49 -7.03 1.23
CA HIS A 189 7.42 -7.41 0.15
C HIS A 189 8.89 -7.20 0.54
N CYS A 190 9.21 -7.36 1.83
CA CYS A 190 10.54 -7.15 2.37
C CYS A 190 11.57 -8.12 1.77
N CYS A 191 12.65 -7.57 1.20
CA CYS A 191 13.78 -8.30 0.64
C CYS A 191 15.13 -7.68 1.07
N ASP A 192 16.24 -8.36 0.76
CA ASP A 192 17.62 -7.90 1.01
C ASP A 192 17.94 -7.49 2.46
N VAL A 193 17.59 -8.34 3.42
CA VAL A 193 17.75 -8.10 4.87
C VAL A 193 19.13 -8.46 5.43
N GLY A 194 20.10 -8.91 4.62
CA GLY A 194 21.43 -9.33 5.10
C GLY A 194 22.57 -9.08 4.11
N VAL A 195 23.75 -8.75 4.63
CA VAL A 195 24.98 -8.42 3.85
C VAL A 195 25.52 -9.63 3.08
N GLU A 196 25.33 -10.85 3.59
CA GLU A 196 25.69 -12.11 2.90
C GLU A 196 24.53 -12.74 2.11
N CYS A 197 23.32 -12.16 2.18
CA CYS A 197 22.14 -12.66 1.49
C CYS A 197 21.88 -11.96 0.14
N HIS A 198 22.67 -10.92 -0.17
CA HIS A 198 22.62 -10.27 -1.47
C HIS A 198 23.53 -11.05 -2.43
N MET A 199 22.96 -11.61 -3.50
CA MET A 199 23.80 -12.19 -4.56
C MET A 199 24.48 -11.05 -5.29
N GLU A 200 25.82 -10.97 -5.19
CA GLU A 200 26.61 -10.10 -6.05
C GLU A 200 26.36 -10.49 -7.52
N SER A 201 25.87 -9.55 -8.32
CA SER A 201 25.72 -9.70 -9.78
C SER A 201 26.97 -9.25 -10.51
#